data_AF-A0A2U1IY64-F1
#
_entry.id   AF-A0A2U1IY64-F1
#
_cell.length_a   1.000
_cell.length_b   1.000
_cell.length_c   1.000
_cell.angle_alpha   90.00
_cell.angle_beta   90.00
_cell.angle_gamma   90.00
#
_symmetry.space_group_name_H-M   'P 1'
#
loop_
_entity.id
_entity.type
_entity.pdbx_description
1 polymer ?
#
loop_
_entity_poly.entity_id
_entity_poly.type
_entity_poly.pdbx_seq_one_letter_code
_entity_poly.pdbx_strand_id
1 'polypeptide(L)'
;MNSQQNSKVKPDVEANLESLSDEKLNKMVTKLPTIFPYAMIPTRLPELYYNMKNKLYPEYLYYVLSIHLCMNQPYVILARMSVRISKIYQIDLSKIAKLKYSEEELEFRRRIFWSFYGADRGEMSFNGSLPTVQDRDIVVNLPTNDFWWRYGGECKAKHPEILLWNIIANNKHSEQFSKDNTKNYVKTQTLSGKINEFARRRWLKKVYNPDDDNNQLMLLIEKLNKFEETIVKNSPIDFDLIKEAYSKYKDTIRFVVDMEHIIYKNVFTQYYFFMKNNLYQTELVRVEGIHIHPERIISAKNILVDTANKQIDLIYELSKILSLEYWKSTTVITGLISAIICLNFMSIYLKDKNKDMKIKIEHLKEVYHKMSNYTEIPVILL
;
A
#
# COMPACT_ATOMS: atom_id res chain seq x y z
N MET A 1 23.13 -57.97 -21.69
CA MET A 1 23.06 -57.19 -22.95
C MET A 1 21.87 -56.25 -22.87
N ASN A 2 22.11 -55.01 -23.29
CA ASN A 2 21.34 -53.79 -23.02
C ASN A 2 19.87 -53.81 -23.45
N SER A 3 19.01 -53.23 -22.61
CA SER A 3 17.81 -52.52 -23.07
C SER A 3 17.73 -51.17 -22.36
N GLN A 4 18.27 -50.14 -23.02
CA GLN A 4 18.06 -48.73 -22.66
C GLN A 4 16.59 -48.39 -22.85
N GLN A 5 15.85 -48.14 -21.77
CA GLN A 5 14.59 -47.39 -21.82
C GLN A 5 14.91 -45.90 -21.74
N ASN A 6 14.94 -45.26 -22.92
CA ASN A 6 14.89 -43.81 -23.06
C ASN A 6 13.54 -43.30 -22.55
N SER A 7 13.50 -42.75 -21.33
CA SER A 7 12.39 -41.91 -20.90
C SER A 7 12.49 -40.57 -21.64
N LYS A 8 11.71 -40.42 -22.72
CA LYS A 8 11.46 -39.13 -23.36
C LYS A 8 10.86 -38.18 -22.32
N VAL A 9 11.68 -37.28 -21.80
CA VAL A 9 11.23 -36.06 -21.14
C VAL A 9 10.36 -35.31 -22.17
N LYS A 10 9.08 -35.10 -21.86
CA LYS A 10 8.22 -34.22 -22.65
C LYS A 10 8.87 -32.83 -22.64
N PRO A 11 9.08 -32.18 -23.80
CA PRO A 11 9.54 -30.81 -23.81
C PRO A 11 8.52 -29.95 -23.06
N ASP A 12 9.01 -29.11 -22.16
CA ASP A 12 8.21 -28.08 -21.51
C ASP A 12 7.45 -27.32 -22.59
N VAL A 13 6.13 -27.26 -22.44
CA VAL A 13 5.30 -26.41 -23.28
C VAL A 13 5.71 -24.98 -22.94
N GLU A 14 6.59 -24.39 -23.74
CA GLU A 14 6.82 -22.96 -23.73
C GLU A 14 5.45 -22.31 -23.90
N ALA A 15 4.94 -21.70 -22.84
CA ALA A 15 3.75 -20.88 -22.90
C ALA A 15 4.04 -19.80 -23.93
N ASN A 16 3.46 -19.93 -25.12
CA ASN A 16 3.68 -19.05 -26.26
C ASN A 16 2.90 -17.75 -25.99
N LEU A 17 3.35 -17.00 -24.99
CA LEU A 17 2.84 -15.69 -24.62
C LEU A 17 3.27 -14.72 -25.72
N GLU A 18 2.29 -14.07 -26.34
CA GLU A 18 2.54 -12.96 -27.27
C GLU A 18 3.45 -11.92 -26.62
N SER A 19 4.40 -11.39 -27.39
CA SER A 19 5.25 -10.30 -26.89
C SER A 19 4.37 -9.09 -26.56
N LEU A 20 4.51 -8.55 -25.35
CA LEU A 20 3.87 -7.28 -24.98
C LEU A 20 4.31 -6.19 -25.96
N SER A 21 3.36 -5.43 -26.49
CA SER A 21 3.69 -4.25 -27.30
C SER A 21 4.44 -3.23 -26.44
N ASP A 22 5.31 -2.44 -27.07
CA ASP A 22 6.03 -1.36 -26.36
C ASP A 22 5.05 -0.37 -25.70
N GLU A 23 3.87 -0.17 -26.28
CA GLU A 23 2.79 0.64 -25.69
C GLU A 23 2.24 0.00 -24.39
N LYS A 24 1.93 -1.30 -24.40
CA LYS A 24 1.46 -2.01 -23.20
C LYS A 24 2.53 -1.99 -22.11
N LEU A 25 3.78 -2.27 -22.47
CA LEU A 25 4.90 -2.25 -21.53
C LEU A 25 5.12 -0.85 -20.92
N ASN A 26 5.01 0.21 -21.73
CA ASN A 26 5.06 1.59 -21.24
C ASN A 26 3.94 1.89 -20.25
N LYS A 27 2.70 1.45 -20.54
CA LYS A 27 1.57 1.58 -19.60
C LYS A 27 1.83 0.83 -18.29
N MET A 28 2.43 -0.37 -18.34
CA MET A 28 2.77 -1.13 -17.14
C MET A 28 3.76 -0.38 -16.25
N VAL A 29 4.88 0.07 -16.80
CA VAL A 29 5.95 0.73 -16.02
C VAL A 29 5.56 2.11 -15.52
N THR A 30 4.57 2.74 -16.14
CA THR A 30 4.07 4.06 -15.74
C THR A 30 2.90 3.99 -14.74
N LYS A 31 1.99 3.02 -14.90
CA LYS A 31 0.80 2.93 -14.04
C LYS A 31 1.00 2.09 -12.79
N LEU A 32 1.68 0.93 -12.87
CA LEU A 32 1.79 0.04 -11.72
C LEU A 32 2.42 0.69 -10.47
N PRO A 33 3.50 1.50 -10.55
CA PRO A 33 4.08 2.14 -9.37
C PRO A 33 3.14 3.15 -8.69
N THR A 34 2.27 3.81 -9.46
CA THR A 34 1.33 4.81 -8.93
C THR A 34 0.07 4.16 -8.37
N ILE A 35 -0.44 3.11 -9.05
CA ILE A 35 -1.62 2.37 -8.59
C ILE A 35 -1.27 1.50 -7.37
N PHE A 36 -0.16 0.75 -7.41
CA PHE A 36 0.21 -0.24 -6.37
C PHE A 36 1.57 0.08 -5.75
N PRO A 37 1.72 1.24 -5.09
CA PRO A 37 3.02 1.67 -4.56
C PRO A 37 3.63 0.63 -3.62
N TYR A 38 2.82 -0.02 -2.80
CA TYR A 38 3.24 -1.04 -1.84
C TYR A 38 3.69 -2.36 -2.48
N ALA A 39 2.98 -2.80 -3.51
CA ALA A 39 3.30 -4.02 -4.22
C ALA A 39 4.56 -3.80 -5.06
N MET A 40 4.77 -2.56 -5.53
CA MET A 40 5.90 -2.20 -6.37
C MET A 40 7.16 -1.83 -5.56
N ILE A 41 7.16 -1.82 -4.23
CA ILE A 41 8.35 -1.55 -3.39
C ILE A 41 9.63 -2.29 -3.84
N PRO A 42 9.60 -3.58 -4.26
CA PRO A 42 10.81 -4.30 -4.67
C PRO A 42 11.25 -3.99 -6.09
N THR A 43 10.35 -3.47 -6.94
CA THR A 43 10.58 -3.31 -8.37
C THR A 43 11.68 -2.30 -8.68
N ARG A 44 12.47 -2.60 -9.71
CA ARG A 44 13.35 -1.64 -10.39
C ARG A 44 12.84 -1.43 -11.81
N LEU A 45 12.59 -0.19 -12.22
CA LEU A 45 11.95 0.06 -13.52
C LEU A 45 12.83 -0.33 -14.72
N PRO A 46 14.15 -0.04 -14.76
CA PRO A 46 14.98 -0.45 -15.89
C PRO A 46 15.00 -1.97 -16.08
N GLU A 47 15.16 -2.69 -14.97
CA GLU A 47 15.15 -4.14 -14.94
C GLU A 47 13.79 -4.70 -15.34
N LEU A 48 12.69 -4.21 -14.75
CA LEU A 48 11.33 -4.64 -15.08
C LEU A 48 11.05 -4.46 -16.57
N TYR A 49 11.37 -3.28 -17.12
CA TYR A 49 11.14 -3.00 -18.53
C TYR A 49 11.93 -3.96 -19.43
N TYR A 50 13.23 -4.12 -19.16
CA TYR A 50 14.07 -5.04 -19.93
C TYR A 50 13.57 -6.48 -19.84
N ASN A 51 13.28 -6.95 -18.63
CA ASN A 51 12.87 -8.32 -18.36
C ASN A 51 11.54 -8.63 -19.07
N MET A 52 10.52 -7.79 -18.90
CA MET A 52 9.23 -7.96 -19.56
C MET A 52 9.33 -7.92 -21.10
N LYS A 53 10.17 -7.03 -21.66
CA LYS A 53 10.40 -6.95 -23.11
C LYS A 53 11.03 -8.23 -23.68
N ASN A 54 11.84 -8.93 -22.89
CA ASN A 54 12.55 -10.14 -23.28
C ASN A 54 11.89 -11.44 -22.76
N LYS A 55 10.64 -11.38 -22.28
CA LYS A 55 9.92 -12.53 -21.69
C LYS A 55 10.65 -13.17 -20.50
N LEU A 56 11.51 -12.41 -19.83
CA LEU A 56 12.10 -12.78 -18.56
C LEU A 56 11.13 -12.25 -17.49
N TYR A 57 10.43 -13.13 -16.79
CA TYR A 57 9.53 -12.70 -15.73
C TYR A 57 10.31 -12.70 -14.40
N PRO A 58 10.54 -11.54 -13.76
CA PRO A 58 11.26 -11.52 -12.50
C PRO A 58 10.52 -12.35 -11.45
N GLU A 59 11.22 -13.18 -10.68
CA GLU A 59 10.57 -14.01 -9.64
C GLU A 59 9.73 -13.16 -8.69
N TYR A 60 10.20 -11.96 -8.32
CA TYR A 60 9.44 -11.03 -7.48
C TYR A 60 8.13 -10.57 -8.12
N LEU A 61 8.01 -10.52 -9.44
CA LEU A 61 6.77 -10.12 -10.09
C LEU A 61 5.66 -11.13 -9.78
N TYR A 62 5.98 -12.43 -9.71
CA TYR A 62 5.03 -13.43 -9.22
C TYR A 62 4.64 -13.20 -7.77
N TYR A 63 5.59 -12.82 -6.90
CA TYR A 63 5.28 -12.48 -5.50
C TYR A 63 4.38 -11.23 -5.41
N VAL A 64 4.71 -10.18 -6.15
CA VAL A 64 3.97 -8.91 -6.19
C VAL A 64 2.56 -9.12 -6.74
N LEU A 65 2.41 -9.90 -7.82
CA LEU A 65 1.12 -10.26 -8.39
C LEU A 65 0.33 -11.20 -7.46
N SER A 66 0.98 -12.17 -6.82
CA SER A 66 0.34 -13.07 -5.85
C SER A 66 -0.17 -12.34 -4.62
N ILE A 67 0.61 -11.35 -4.15
CA ILE A 67 0.24 -10.47 -3.03
C ILE A 67 -0.86 -9.50 -3.44
N HIS A 68 -0.85 -8.96 -4.67
CA HIS A 68 -1.88 -8.01 -5.09
C HIS A 68 -3.20 -8.70 -5.50
N LEU A 69 -3.14 -9.92 -6.01
CA LEU A 69 -4.29 -10.81 -6.22
C LEU A 69 -4.87 -11.34 -4.88
N CYS A 70 -4.87 -10.55 -3.80
CA CYS A 70 -5.52 -10.80 -2.49
C CYS A 70 -7.00 -11.27 -2.56
N MET A 71 -7.57 -11.35 -3.76
CA MET A 71 -8.88 -11.95 -4.05
C MET A 71 -8.81 -13.46 -4.35
N ASN A 72 -7.62 -14.06 -4.52
CA ASN A 72 -7.41 -15.47 -4.85
C ASN A 72 -6.66 -16.19 -3.71
N GLN A 73 -7.43 -16.81 -2.82
CA GLN A 73 -7.01 -17.42 -1.55
C GLN A 73 -5.77 -18.36 -1.60
N PRO A 74 -5.55 -19.21 -2.62
CA PRO A 74 -4.40 -20.12 -2.66
C PRO A 74 -3.05 -19.39 -2.70
N TYR A 75 -2.94 -18.27 -3.42
CA TYR A 75 -1.68 -17.53 -3.54
C TYR A 75 -1.27 -16.85 -2.25
N VAL A 76 -2.24 -16.34 -1.48
CA VAL A 76 -2.01 -15.76 -0.15
C VAL A 76 -1.46 -16.82 0.80
N ILE A 77 -2.03 -18.03 0.80
CA ILE A 77 -1.55 -19.13 1.63
C ILE A 77 -0.08 -19.48 1.29
N LEU A 78 0.24 -19.58 0.00
CA LEU A 78 1.61 -19.87 -0.45
C LEU A 78 2.58 -18.76 -0.03
N ALA A 79 2.22 -17.48 -0.20
CA ALA A 79 3.05 -16.36 0.22
C ALA A 79 3.33 -16.40 1.73
N ARG A 80 2.29 -16.65 2.55
CA ARG A 80 2.43 -16.79 4.02
C ARG A 80 3.33 -17.97 4.40
N MET A 81 3.20 -19.11 3.73
CA MET A 81 4.07 -20.27 3.93
C MET A 81 5.52 -19.96 3.56
N SER A 82 5.74 -19.34 2.40
CA SER A 82 7.08 -18.95 1.93
C SER A 82 7.78 -18.00 2.89
N VAL A 83 7.08 -17.00 3.44
CA VAL A 83 7.64 -16.08 4.44
C VAL A 83 8.03 -16.81 5.72
N ARG A 84 7.20 -17.75 6.19
CA ARG A 84 7.48 -18.55 7.39
C ARG A 84 8.65 -19.52 7.20
N ILE A 85 8.69 -20.23 6.08
CA ILE A 85 9.73 -21.21 5.77
C ILE A 85 11.08 -20.52 5.54
N SER A 86 11.10 -19.45 4.74
CA SER A 86 12.33 -18.72 4.42
C SER A 86 12.89 -17.92 5.59
N LYS A 87 12.06 -17.62 6.60
CA LYS A 87 12.37 -16.69 7.69
C LYS A 87 12.90 -15.34 7.20
N ILE A 88 12.39 -14.87 6.06
CA ILE A 88 12.79 -13.57 5.47
C ILE A 88 12.54 -12.39 6.44
N TYR A 89 11.59 -12.55 7.36
CA TYR A 89 11.31 -11.60 8.45
C TYR A 89 12.42 -11.51 9.51
N GLN A 90 13.48 -12.30 9.41
CA GLN A 90 14.66 -12.27 10.28
C GLN A 90 15.96 -12.15 9.46
N ILE A 91 15.88 -11.67 8.22
CA ILE A 91 17.02 -11.66 7.30
C ILE A 91 18.23 -10.91 7.84
N ASP A 92 18.02 -9.83 8.60
CA ASP A 92 19.11 -9.02 9.16
C ASP A 92 19.71 -9.61 10.45
N LEU A 93 19.05 -10.61 11.05
CA LEU A 93 19.61 -11.42 12.13
C LEU A 93 20.50 -12.55 11.59
N SER A 94 20.22 -13.03 10.38
CA SER A 94 20.88 -14.21 9.80
C SER A 94 22.31 -13.91 9.34
N LYS A 95 23.30 -14.43 10.08
CA LYS A 95 24.72 -14.38 9.66
C LYS A 95 24.95 -15.10 8.32
N ILE A 96 24.24 -16.21 8.09
CA ILE A 96 24.35 -16.99 6.85
C ILE A 96 23.84 -16.16 5.66
N ALA A 97 22.73 -15.43 5.81
CA ALA A 97 22.22 -14.58 4.75
C ALA A 97 23.21 -13.49 4.36
N LYS A 98 23.86 -12.86 5.35
CA LYS A 98 24.89 -11.83 5.14
C LYS A 98 26.16 -12.34 4.45
N LEU A 99 26.47 -13.63 4.60
CA LEU A 99 27.59 -14.25 3.89
C LEU A 99 27.20 -14.73 2.48
N LYS A 100 25.91 -15.06 2.28
CA LYS A 100 25.41 -15.64 1.03
C LYS A 100 25.06 -14.59 -0.02
N TYR A 101 24.52 -13.45 0.40
CA TYR A 101 23.94 -12.45 -0.49
C TYR A 101 24.72 -11.14 -0.45
N SER A 102 24.77 -10.44 -1.57
CA SER A 102 25.26 -9.06 -1.63
C SER A 102 24.32 -8.11 -0.86
N GLU A 103 24.80 -6.92 -0.48
CA GLU A 103 23.93 -5.91 0.16
C GLU A 103 22.75 -5.50 -0.72
N GLU A 104 22.95 -5.50 -2.03
CA GLU A 104 21.90 -5.23 -3.00
C GLU A 104 20.82 -6.31 -2.99
N GLU A 105 21.21 -7.59 -2.98
CA GLU A 105 20.29 -8.72 -2.87
C GLU A 105 19.58 -8.75 -1.51
N LEU A 106 20.26 -8.35 -0.43
CA LEU A 106 19.65 -8.20 0.89
C LEU A 106 18.58 -7.11 0.87
N GLU A 107 18.87 -5.93 0.32
CA GLU A 107 17.91 -4.84 0.21
C GLU A 107 16.67 -5.23 -0.61
N PHE A 108 16.86 -5.94 -1.71
CA PHE A 108 15.75 -6.50 -2.49
C PHE A 108 14.86 -7.41 -1.65
N ARG A 109 15.46 -8.32 -0.88
CA ARG A 109 14.72 -9.24 0.01
C ARG A 109 14.01 -8.51 1.15
N ARG A 110 14.62 -7.47 1.74
CA ARG A 110 13.96 -6.60 2.72
C ARG A 110 12.71 -5.96 2.11
N ARG A 111 12.82 -5.44 0.89
CA ARG A 111 11.70 -4.83 0.13
C ARG A 111 10.58 -5.83 -0.17
N ILE A 112 10.90 -7.06 -0.58
CA ILE A 112 9.92 -8.14 -0.74
C ILE A 112 9.17 -8.40 0.56
N PHE A 113 9.90 -8.53 1.67
CA PHE A 113 9.28 -8.75 2.98
C PHE A 113 8.35 -7.59 3.35
N TRP A 114 8.77 -6.34 3.15
CA TRP A 114 7.95 -5.19 3.49
C TRP A 114 6.70 -5.02 2.61
N SER A 115 6.76 -5.42 1.33
CA SER A 115 5.56 -5.54 0.49
C SER A 115 4.58 -6.58 1.01
N PHE A 116 5.07 -7.77 1.34
CA PHE A 116 4.25 -8.82 1.95
C PHE A 116 3.63 -8.35 3.27
N TYR A 117 4.45 -7.76 4.14
CA TYR A 117 4.02 -7.27 5.44
C TYR A 117 2.91 -6.22 5.31
N GLY A 118 3.04 -5.27 4.38
CA GLY A 118 2.01 -4.27 4.12
C GLY A 118 0.68 -4.89 3.70
N ALA A 119 0.72 -5.90 2.82
CA ALA A 119 -0.49 -6.60 2.40
C ALA A 119 -1.12 -7.45 3.52
N ASP A 120 -0.32 -8.22 4.26
CA ASP A 120 -0.77 -9.06 5.38
C ASP A 120 -1.41 -8.20 6.48
N ARG A 121 -0.81 -7.04 6.80
CA ARG A 121 -1.39 -6.06 7.75
C ARG A 121 -2.64 -5.37 7.22
N GLY A 122 -2.67 -5.05 5.92
CA GLY A 122 -3.84 -4.48 5.27
C GLY A 122 -5.05 -5.43 5.35
N GLU A 123 -4.85 -6.71 5.06
CA GLU A 123 -5.87 -7.75 5.08
C GLU A 123 -6.53 -7.90 6.46
N MET A 124 -5.75 -7.83 7.54
CA MET A 124 -6.26 -7.88 8.92
C MET A 124 -7.34 -6.83 9.20
N SER A 125 -7.31 -5.70 8.50
CA SER A 125 -8.27 -4.60 8.67
C SER A 125 -9.68 -4.98 8.20
N PHE A 126 -9.82 -5.99 7.34
CA PHE A 126 -11.08 -6.31 6.66
C PHE A 126 -11.60 -7.72 6.93
N ASN A 127 -10.75 -8.70 7.24
CA ASN A 127 -11.18 -10.10 7.35
C ASN A 127 -10.91 -10.77 8.71
N GLY A 128 -10.56 -10.01 9.74
CA GLY A 128 -10.40 -10.52 11.10
C GLY A 128 -9.24 -11.50 11.29
N SER A 129 -8.37 -11.68 10.29
CA SER A 129 -7.22 -12.58 10.34
C SER A 129 -6.16 -12.15 11.38
N LEU A 130 -5.32 -13.11 11.80
CA LEU A 130 -4.13 -12.84 12.60
C LEU A 130 -2.94 -12.59 11.68
N PRO A 131 -1.99 -11.73 12.08
CA PRO A 131 -0.80 -11.50 11.26
C PRO A 131 -0.01 -12.80 11.11
N THR A 132 0.58 -12.96 9.93
CA THR A 132 1.40 -14.12 9.61
C THR A 132 2.64 -14.21 10.50
N VAL A 133 3.23 -13.05 10.83
CA VAL A 133 4.41 -12.87 11.69
C VAL A 133 4.10 -11.79 12.74
N GLN A 134 4.52 -12.00 13.98
CA GLN A 134 4.35 -11.01 15.06
C GLN A 134 5.42 -9.93 14.97
N ASP A 135 5.07 -8.67 15.31
CA ASP A 135 6.01 -7.54 15.22
C ASP A 135 7.30 -7.75 16.00
N ARG A 136 7.21 -8.41 17.17
CA ARG A 136 8.37 -8.70 18.03
C ARG A 136 9.37 -9.69 17.42
N ASP A 137 8.93 -10.48 16.44
CA ASP A 137 9.75 -11.51 15.80
C ASP A 137 10.45 -10.98 14.54
N ILE A 138 10.09 -9.76 14.10
CA ILE A 138 10.61 -9.11 12.90
C ILE A 138 11.97 -8.46 13.19
N VAL A 139 13.00 -8.93 12.49
CA VAL A 139 14.35 -8.35 12.47
C VAL A 139 14.73 -8.09 11.01
N VAL A 140 14.17 -7.01 10.47
CA VAL A 140 14.40 -6.54 9.10
C VAL A 140 14.57 -5.02 9.14
N ASN A 141 15.64 -4.53 8.52
CA ASN A 141 15.92 -3.11 8.38
C ASN A 141 14.88 -2.47 7.45
N LEU A 142 14.57 -1.20 7.72
CA LEU A 142 13.67 -0.44 6.84
C LEU A 142 14.36 -0.18 5.49
N PRO A 143 13.60 -0.14 4.38
CA PRO A 143 14.18 0.12 3.06
C PRO A 143 14.83 1.50 2.99
N THR A 144 15.87 1.62 2.17
CA THR A 144 16.64 2.87 2.01
C THR A 144 16.91 3.17 0.54
N ASN A 145 17.22 4.44 0.25
CA ASN A 145 17.57 4.92 -1.08
C ASN A 145 16.53 4.57 -2.17
N ASP A 146 15.29 4.99 -1.93
CA ASP A 146 14.14 4.63 -2.78
C ASP A 146 14.33 5.05 -4.25
N PHE A 147 14.93 6.22 -4.47
CA PHE A 147 15.15 6.74 -5.81
C PHE A 147 16.17 5.91 -6.60
N TRP A 148 17.34 5.63 -6.02
CA TRP A 148 18.32 4.76 -6.67
C TRP A 148 17.77 3.35 -6.85
N TRP A 149 17.06 2.81 -5.85
CA TRP A 149 16.46 1.48 -5.98
C TRP A 149 15.49 1.41 -7.17
N ARG A 150 14.62 2.42 -7.30
CA ARG A 150 13.56 2.46 -8.32
C ARG A 150 14.11 2.60 -9.73
N TYR A 151 15.07 3.50 -9.93
CA TYR A 151 15.47 3.97 -11.26
C TYR A 151 16.93 3.63 -11.61
N GLY A 152 17.78 3.33 -10.64
CA GLY A 152 19.21 3.07 -10.80
C GLY A 152 19.54 1.61 -11.12
N GLY A 153 20.79 1.23 -10.87
CA GLY A 153 21.34 -0.09 -11.16
C GLY A 153 21.73 -0.27 -12.64
N GLU A 154 22.01 -1.51 -13.04
CA GLU A 154 22.32 -1.86 -14.42
C GLU A 154 21.11 -1.62 -15.33
N CYS A 155 21.31 -0.89 -16.43
CA CYS A 155 20.24 -0.61 -17.40
C CYS A 155 20.56 -1.24 -18.75
N LYS A 156 19.80 -2.29 -19.09
CA LYS A 156 19.80 -2.91 -20.43
C LYS A 156 18.65 -2.42 -21.30
N ALA A 157 17.75 -1.60 -20.73
CA ALA A 157 16.62 -1.02 -21.45
C ALA A 157 17.09 0.04 -22.44
N LYS A 158 16.54 0.04 -23.66
CA LYS A 158 16.82 1.05 -24.69
C LYS A 158 15.83 2.23 -24.68
N HIS A 159 14.89 2.25 -23.74
CA HIS A 159 13.86 3.29 -23.67
C HIS A 159 14.47 4.63 -23.22
N PRO A 160 14.33 5.73 -23.99
CA PRO A 160 15.03 6.99 -23.71
C PRO A 160 14.77 7.56 -22.31
N GLU A 161 13.51 7.57 -21.85
CA GLU A 161 13.20 8.08 -20.50
C GLU A 161 13.75 7.17 -19.40
N ILE A 162 13.79 5.84 -19.60
CA ILE A 162 14.36 4.92 -18.60
C ILE A 162 15.86 5.16 -18.48
N LEU A 163 16.53 5.29 -19.63
CA LEU A 163 17.96 5.61 -19.69
C LEU A 163 18.26 6.93 -19.00
N LEU A 164 17.49 7.98 -19.28
CA LEU A 164 17.66 9.30 -18.65
C LEU A 164 17.59 9.18 -17.12
N TRP A 165 16.53 8.56 -16.60
CA TRP A 165 16.33 8.44 -15.16
C TRP A 165 17.34 7.50 -14.49
N ASN A 166 17.79 6.47 -15.19
CA ASN A 166 18.85 5.60 -14.71
C ASN A 166 20.19 6.33 -14.59
N ILE A 167 20.55 7.16 -15.58
CA ILE A 167 21.75 8.00 -15.52
C ILE A 167 21.69 8.96 -14.32
N ILE A 168 20.53 9.61 -14.11
CA ILE A 168 20.33 10.51 -12.97
C ILE A 168 20.42 9.75 -11.64
N ALA A 169 19.79 8.58 -11.54
CA ALA A 169 19.78 7.77 -10.32
C ALA A 169 21.16 7.22 -9.96
N ASN A 170 21.98 6.84 -10.95
CA ASN A 170 23.33 6.33 -10.72
C ASN A 170 24.38 7.43 -10.43
N ASN A 171 23.98 8.71 -10.44
CA ASN A 171 24.86 9.82 -10.05
C ASN A 171 25.11 9.82 -8.52
N LYS A 172 26.31 10.23 -8.08
CA LYS A 172 26.73 10.29 -6.67
C LYS A 172 25.83 11.15 -5.77
N HIS A 173 25.07 12.08 -6.34
CA HIS A 173 24.18 12.98 -5.58
C HIS A 173 22.70 12.55 -5.63
N SER A 174 22.38 11.33 -6.08
CA SER A 174 21.00 10.91 -6.28
C SER A 174 20.19 10.75 -4.99
N GLU A 175 20.85 10.62 -3.84
CA GLU A 175 20.21 10.52 -2.53
C GLU A 175 19.32 11.73 -2.21
N GLN A 176 19.62 12.91 -2.77
CA GLN A 176 18.80 14.12 -2.58
C GLN A 176 17.38 14.00 -3.16
N PHE A 177 17.18 13.09 -4.11
CA PHE A 177 15.89 12.79 -4.71
C PHE A 177 15.11 11.75 -3.90
N SER A 178 15.74 11.03 -2.98
CA SER A 178 15.06 10.09 -2.08
C SER A 178 14.17 10.85 -1.09
N LYS A 179 12.93 10.38 -0.93
CA LYS A 179 11.93 10.98 -0.02
C LYS A 179 11.50 10.07 1.12
N ASP A 180 12.22 8.97 1.36
CA ASP A 180 11.91 7.96 2.39
C ASP A 180 10.47 7.42 2.28
N ASN A 181 9.87 7.42 1.09
CA ASN A 181 8.47 7.06 0.86
C ASN A 181 8.19 5.63 1.31
N THR A 182 9.03 4.68 0.91
CA THR A 182 8.86 3.26 1.26
C THR A 182 8.98 3.06 2.77
N LYS A 183 9.98 3.70 3.38
CA LYS A 183 10.20 3.65 4.83
C LYS A 183 9.02 4.22 5.61
N ASN A 184 8.47 5.35 5.17
CA ASN A 184 7.28 5.95 5.78
C ASN A 184 6.03 5.11 5.54
N TYR A 185 5.93 4.43 4.40
CA TYR A 185 4.86 3.46 4.14
C TYR A 185 4.92 2.28 5.11
N VAL A 186 6.09 1.69 5.34
CA VAL A 186 6.25 0.61 6.34
C VAL A 186 5.85 1.07 7.75
N LYS A 187 6.24 2.28 8.14
CA LYS A 187 5.82 2.87 9.43
C LYS A 187 4.30 3.05 9.50
N THR A 188 3.69 3.52 8.42
CA THR A 188 2.23 3.67 8.28
C THR A 188 1.52 2.34 8.49
N GLN A 189 1.94 1.29 7.78
CA GLN A 189 1.35 -0.05 7.90
C GLN A 189 1.52 -0.64 9.29
N THR A 190 2.66 -0.41 9.93
CA THR A 190 2.93 -0.89 11.30
C THR A 190 2.01 -0.21 12.32
N LEU A 191 1.83 1.11 12.23
CA LEU A 191 0.93 1.81 13.14
C LEU A 191 -0.53 1.40 12.89
N SER A 192 -0.94 1.33 11.62
CA SER A 192 -2.27 0.88 11.21
C SER A 192 -2.58 -0.51 11.76
N GLY A 193 -1.66 -1.47 11.59
CA GLY A 193 -1.79 -2.82 12.12
C GLY A 193 -1.98 -2.86 13.64
N LYS A 194 -1.24 -2.03 14.40
CA LYS A 194 -1.37 -1.93 15.86
C LYS A 194 -2.72 -1.35 16.29
N ILE A 195 -3.20 -0.32 15.58
CA ILE A 195 -4.51 0.29 15.83
C ILE A 195 -5.62 -0.72 15.54
N ASN A 196 -5.56 -1.42 14.41
CA ASN A 196 -6.57 -2.43 14.04
C ASN A 196 -6.57 -3.61 15.01
N GLU A 197 -5.39 -4.07 15.45
CA GLU A 197 -5.28 -5.13 16.44
C GLU A 197 -5.89 -4.72 17.79
N PHE A 198 -5.63 -3.49 18.25
CA PHE A 198 -6.24 -2.93 19.45
C PHE A 198 -7.76 -2.81 19.29
N ALA A 199 -8.24 -2.18 18.21
CA ALA A 199 -9.66 -1.93 17.99
C ALA A 199 -10.49 -3.22 17.97
N ARG A 200 -9.95 -4.28 17.36
CA ARG A 200 -10.59 -5.60 17.35
C ARG A 200 -10.62 -6.25 18.73
N ARG A 201 -9.53 -6.16 19.50
CA ARG A 201 -9.37 -6.93 20.74
C ARG A 201 -9.92 -6.26 21.98
N ARG A 202 -10.01 -4.92 22.00
CA ARG A 202 -10.40 -4.13 23.17
C ARG A 202 -11.64 -4.69 23.86
N TRP A 203 -12.63 -5.10 23.08
CA TRP A 203 -13.95 -5.52 23.56
C TRP A 203 -14.18 -7.04 23.57
N LEU A 204 -13.19 -7.85 23.19
CA LEU A 204 -13.29 -9.31 23.09
C LEU A 204 -12.57 -10.05 24.25
N LYS A 205 -12.09 -9.32 25.26
CA LYS A 205 -11.36 -9.91 26.39
C LYS A 205 -12.33 -10.58 27.37
N LYS A 206 -11.97 -11.79 27.84
CA LYS A 206 -12.71 -12.52 28.89
C LYS A 206 -12.73 -11.78 30.24
N VAL A 207 -11.65 -11.06 30.54
CA VAL A 207 -11.52 -10.20 31.72
C VAL A 207 -11.28 -8.79 31.23
N TYR A 208 -12.24 -7.90 31.45
CA TYR A 208 -12.12 -6.50 31.07
C TYR A 208 -11.24 -5.77 32.10
N ASN A 209 -10.19 -5.10 31.61
CA ASN A 209 -9.34 -4.22 32.40
C ASN A 209 -9.37 -2.82 31.78
N PRO A 210 -10.19 -1.89 32.31
CA PRO A 210 -10.34 -0.56 31.73
C PRO A 210 -9.04 0.25 31.76
N ASP A 211 -8.19 0.07 32.77
CA ASP A 211 -6.96 0.86 32.92
C ASP A 211 -5.92 0.48 31.87
N ASP A 212 -5.74 -0.81 31.61
CA ASP A 212 -4.86 -1.32 30.55
C ASP A 212 -5.32 -0.84 29.16
N ASP A 213 -6.62 -0.98 28.87
CA ASP A 213 -7.17 -0.56 27.58
C ASP A 213 -7.12 0.96 27.38
N ASN A 214 -7.35 1.75 28.45
CA ASN A 214 -7.24 3.21 28.40
C ASN A 214 -5.79 3.65 28.22
N ASN A 215 -4.83 3.04 28.91
CA ASN A 215 -3.41 3.32 28.72
C ASN A 215 -2.97 3.00 27.29
N GLN A 216 -3.38 1.85 26.75
CA GLN A 216 -3.06 1.47 25.39
C GLN A 216 -3.71 2.41 24.35
N LEU A 217 -4.95 2.86 24.58
CA LEU A 217 -5.62 3.86 23.75
C LEU A 217 -4.80 5.16 23.71
N MET A 218 -4.39 5.68 24.87
CA MET A 218 -3.62 6.93 24.96
C MET A 218 -2.27 6.81 24.25
N LEU A 219 -1.57 5.68 24.41
CA LEU A 219 -0.31 5.42 23.69
C LEU A 219 -0.49 5.38 22.17
N LEU A 220 -1.62 4.86 21.69
CA LEU A 220 -1.92 4.84 20.25
C LEU A 220 -2.31 6.23 19.73
N ILE A 221 -3.03 7.03 20.52
CA ILE A 221 -3.33 8.44 20.19
C ILE A 221 -2.03 9.24 20.07
N GLU A 222 -1.11 9.11 21.04
CA GLU A 222 0.18 9.81 20.99
C GLU A 222 1.00 9.41 19.74
N LYS A 223 1.06 8.11 19.42
CA LYS A 223 1.73 7.62 18.21
C LYS A 223 1.08 8.15 16.94
N LEU A 224 -0.25 8.24 16.90
CA LEU A 224 -0.99 8.77 15.76
C LEU A 224 -0.77 10.28 15.58
N ASN A 225 -0.71 11.04 16.67
CA ASN A 225 -0.36 12.47 16.62
C ASN A 225 1.09 12.67 16.13
N LYS A 226 2.03 11.87 16.63
CA LYS A 226 3.42 11.91 16.14
C LYS A 226 3.50 11.54 14.65
N PHE A 227 2.70 10.58 14.20
CA PHE A 227 2.59 10.23 12.78
C PHE A 227 2.07 11.40 11.95
N GLU A 228 1.03 12.10 12.43
CA GLU A 228 0.50 13.30 11.77
C GLU A 228 1.57 14.38 11.60
N GLU A 229 2.27 14.74 12.68
CA GLU A 229 3.30 15.78 12.65
C GLU A 229 4.49 15.40 11.74
N THR A 230 4.96 14.15 11.82
CA THR A 230 6.21 13.75 11.14
C THR A 230 6.03 13.25 9.71
N ILE A 231 4.84 12.82 9.32
CA ILE A 231 4.60 12.22 7.99
C ILE A 231 3.52 12.97 7.21
N VAL A 232 2.42 13.35 7.85
CA VAL A 232 1.26 13.95 7.15
C VAL A 232 1.45 15.46 6.95
N LYS A 233 1.83 16.21 8.00
CA LYS A 233 1.93 17.68 7.96
C LYS A 233 3.19 18.21 7.31
N ASN A 234 4.25 17.42 7.25
CA ASN A 234 5.56 17.86 6.77
C ASN A 234 5.57 18.36 5.31
N SER A 235 4.54 18.06 4.52
CA SER A 235 4.30 18.73 3.24
C SER A 235 2.87 18.47 2.73
N PRO A 236 2.06 19.52 2.49
CA PRO A 236 0.69 19.34 2.00
C PRO A 236 0.64 18.71 0.60
N ILE A 237 -0.52 18.17 0.26
CA ILE A 237 -0.78 17.63 -1.09
C ILE A 237 -0.97 18.81 -2.04
N ASP A 238 -0.10 18.91 -3.04
CA ASP A 238 -0.15 19.96 -4.04
C ASP A 238 -1.02 19.52 -5.23
N PHE A 239 -2.30 19.90 -5.19
CA PHE A 239 -3.27 19.57 -6.23
C PHE A 239 -3.00 20.29 -7.56
N ASP A 240 -2.40 21.48 -7.52
CA ASP A 240 -2.08 22.24 -8.73
C ASP A 240 -0.92 21.56 -9.47
N LEU A 241 0.10 21.11 -8.74
CA LEU A 241 1.20 20.31 -9.30
C LEU A 241 0.70 18.98 -9.87
N ILE A 242 -0.22 18.27 -9.18
CA ILE A 242 -0.84 17.04 -9.72
C ILE A 242 -1.52 17.35 -11.07
N LYS A 243 -2.33 18.41 -11.10
CA LYS A 243 -3.10 18.80 -12.29
C LYS A 243 -2.17 19.19 -13.45
N GLU A 244 -1.13 19.96 -13.17
CA GLU A 244 -0.13 20.36 -14.17
C GLU A 244 0.60 19.13 -14.72
N ALA A 245 1.18 18.30 -13.85
CA ALA A 245 1.93 17.12 -14.25
C ALA A 245 1.05 16.12 -15.03
N TYR A 246 -0.20 15.92 -14.61
CA TYR A 246 -1.15 15.05 -15.32
C TYR A 246 -1.47 15.58 -16.72
N SER A 247 -1.66 16.89 -16.87
CA SER A 247 -1.93 17.49 -18.19
C SER A 247 -0.75 17.38 -19.15
N LYS A 248 0.48 17.47 -18.65
CA LYS A 248 1.71 17.53 -19.47
C LYS A 248 2.35 16.16 -19.70
N TYR A 249 2.31 15.28 -18.71
CA TYR A 249 3.19 14.11 -18.66
C TYR A 249 2.45 12.78 -18.46
N LYS A 250 1.10 12.74 -18.43
CA LYS A 250 0.37 11.47 -18.26
C LYS A 250 0.91 10.35 -19.16
N ASP A 251 0.91 9.13 -18.63
CA ASP A 251 1.43 7.92 -19.30
C ASP A 251 2.94 7.97 -19.68
N THR A 252 3.73 8.88 -19.09
CA THR A 252 5.20 8.91 -19.23
C THR A 252 5.91 8.51 -17.93
N ILE A 253 7.19 8.16 -18.02
CA ILE A 253 8.00 7.83 -16.83
C ILE A 253 8.29 9.10 -16.03
N ARG A 254 8.44 10.24 -16.72
CA ARG A 254 8.51 11.56 -16.06
C ARG A 254 7.36 11.79 -15.08
N PHE A 255 6.13 11.44 -15.47
CA PHE A 255 4.99 11.56 -14.57
C PHE A 255 5.13 10.71 -13.32
N VAL A 256 5.58 9.45 -13.44
CA VAL A 256 5.80 8.60 -12.25
C VAL A 256 6.83 9.23 -11.32
N VAL A 257 7.97 9.67 -11.86
CA VAL A 257 9.06 10.25 -11.06
C VAL A 257 8.58 11.49 -10.30
N ASP A 258 7.85 12.38 -10.98
CA ASP A 258 7.38 13.63 -10.37
C ASP A 258 6.23 13.38 -9.37
N MET A 259 5.37 12.40 -9.64
CA MET A 259 4.13 12.18 -8.89
C MET A 259 4.24 11.18 -7.74
N GLU A 260 5.18 10.22 -7.79
CA GLU A 260 5.24 9.11 -6.84
C GLU A 260 5.19 9.60 -5.39
N HIS A 261 6.00 10.61 -5.05
CA HIS A 261 6.03 11.18 -3.70
C HIS A 261 4.69 11.82 -3.29
N ILE A 262 4.01 12.49 -4.21
CA ILE A 262 2.72 13.14 -3.94
C ILE A 262 1.62 12.09 -3.75
N ILE A 263 1.65 11.01 -4.53
CA ILE A 263 0.75 9.87 -4.35
C ILE A 263 0.98 9.21 -2.98
N TYR A 264 2.23 9.00 -2.58
CA TYR A 264 2.56 8.50 -1.24
C TYR A 264 2.03 9.41 -0.13
N LYS A 265 2.14 10.74 -0.26
CA LYS A 265 1.56 11.69 0.70
C LYS A 265 0.04 11.51 0.81
N ASN A 266 -0.65 11.44 -0.32
CA ASN A 266 -2.08 11.16 -0.30
C ASN A 266 -2.39 9.84 0.42
N VAL A 267 -1.63 8.78 0.15
CA VAL A 267 -1.77 7.49 0.86
C VAL A 267 -1.58 7.68 2.37
N PHE A 268 -0.54 8.38 2.83
CA PHE A 268 -0.30 8.59 4.26
C PHE A 268 -1.42 9.38 4.93
N THR A 269 -1.92 10.44 4.28
CA THR A 269 -3.05 11.24 4.78
C THR A 269 -4.32 10.41 4.88
N GLN A 270 -4.59 9.57 3.87
CA GLN A 270 -5.73 8.65 3.87
C GLN A 270 -5.65 7.61 5.00
N TYR A 271 -4.46 7.03 5.21
CA TYR A 271 -4.21 6.13 6.33
C TYR A 271 -4.32 6.84 7.68
N TYR A 272 -3.89 8.09 7.81
CA TYR A 272 -4.07 8.87 9.04
C TYR A 272 -5.54 8.99 9.41
N PHE A 273 -6.39 9.41 8.46
CA PHE A 273 -7.83 9.52 8.69
C PHE A 273 -8.46 8.15 9.00
N PHE A 274 -8.08 7.11 8.26
CA PHE A 274 -8.53 5.75 8.53
C PHE A 274 -8.14 5.25 9.92
N MET A 275 -6.88 5.42 10.33
CA MET A 275 -6.39 5.03 11.65
C MET A 275 -7.10 5.79 12.76
N LYS A 276 -7.30 7.09 12.59
CA LYS A 276 -8.06 7.93 13.52
C LYS A 276 -9.50 7.45 13.64
N ASN A 277 -10.15 7.16 12.53
CA ASN A 277 -11.51 6.63 12.54
C ASN A 277 -11.62 5.29 13.26
N ASN A 278 -10.75 4.31 12.94
CA ASN A 278 -10.75 3.02 13.62
C ASN A 278 -10.51 3.16 15.14
N LEU A 279 -9.58 4.03 15.54
CA LEU A 279 -9.24 4.21 16.95
C LEU A 279 -10.40 4.84 17.74
N TYR A 280 -10.98 5.94 17.24
CA TYR A 280 -12.08 6.62 17.95
C TYR A 280 -13.41 5.87 17.85
N GLN A 281 -13.62 5.02 16.85
CA GLN A 281 -14.78 4.13 16.82
C GLN A 281 -14.82 3.18 18.02
N THR A 282 -13.66 2.82 18.58
CA THR A 282 -13.62 1.96 19.77
C THR A 282 -14.34 2.59 20.96
N GLU A 283 -14.41 3.93 21.06
CA GLU A 283 -15.14 4.65 22.11
C GLU A 283 -16.67 4.62 21.93
N LEU A 284 -17.17 4.14 20.80
CA LEU A 284 -18.61 4.08 20.52
C LEU A 284 -19.24 2.71 20.84
N VAL A 285 -18.41 1.71 21.11
CA VAL A 285 -18.88 0.32 21.27
C VAL A 285 -19.63 0.16 22.58
N ARG A 286 -20.79 -0.48 22.50
CA ARG A 286 -21.61 -0.85 23.65
C ARG A 286 -21.44 -2.34 23.91
N VAL A 287 -20.72 -2.68 24.97
CA VAL A 287 -20.66 -4.04 25.51
C VAL A 287 -21.37 -4.04 26.85
N GLU A 288 -22.21 -5.04 27.08
CA GLU A 288 -22.90 -5.21 28.36
C GLU A 288 -21.88 -5.30 29.51
N GLY A 289 -22.13 -4.57 30.60
CA GLY A 289 -21.22 -4.52 31.75
C GLY A 289 -20.00 -3.60 31.57
N ILE A 290 -19.79 -3.00 30.39
CA ILE A 290 -18.71 -2.04 30.15
C ILE A 290 -19.29 -0.62 30.07
N HIS A 291 -18.80 0.28 30.93
CA HIS A 291 -19.21 1.67 30.93
C HIS A 291 -18.11 2.58 30.35
N ILE A 292 -18.47 3.39 29.35
CA ILE A 292 -17.63 4.46 28.80
C ILE A 292 -18.28 5.79 29.18
N HIS A 293 -17.49 6.74 29.66
CA HIS A 293 -18.00 8.05 30.07
C HIS A 293 -18.71 8.77 28.90
N PRO A 294 -19.91 9.35 29.09
CA PRO A 294 -20.68 9.99 28.02
C PRO A 294 -19.92 11.07 27.25
N GLU A 295 -19.08 11.86 27.92
CA GLU A 295 -18.28 12.91 27.28
C GLU A 295 -17.25 12.35 26.29
N ARG A 296 -16.67 11.18 26.59
CA ARG A 296 -15.74 10.49 25.66
C ARG A 296 -16.47 10.06 24.39
N ILE A 297 -17.70 9.55 24.54
CA ILE A 297 -18.55 9.17 23.40
C ILE A 297 -18.89 10.39 22.54
N ILE A 298 -19.26 11.51 23.16
CA ILE A 298 -19.56 12.77 22.45
C ILE A 298 -18.33 13.27 21.69
N SER A 299 -17.18 13.31 22.37
CA SER A 299 -15.90 13.72 21.76
C SER A 299 -15.52 12.83 20.59
N ALA A 300 -15.60 11.51 20.76
CA ALA A 300 -15.30 10.54 19.70
C ALA A 300 -16.22 10.72 18.49
N LYS A 301 -17.53 10.93 18.68
CA LYS A 301 -18.46 11.21 17.57
C LYS A 301 -18.06 12.44 16.76
N ASN A 302 -17.72 13.54 17.44
CA ASN A 302 -17.31 14.77 16.77
C ASN A 302 -16.02 14.58 15.97
N ILE A 303 -15.04 13.88 16.55
CA ILE A 303 -13.78 13.56 15.88
C ILE A 303 -14.02 12.68 14.64
N LEU A 304 -14.88 11.67 14.75
CA LEU A 304 -15.21 10.76 13.66
C LEU A 304 -15.87 11.48 12.49
N VAL A 305 -16.83 12.37 12.75
CA VAL A 305 -17.50 13.14 11.70
C VAL A 305 -16.51 14.09 11.02
N ASP A 306 -15.72 14.86 11.78
CA ASP A 306 -14.71 15.76 11.21
C ASP A 306 -13.68 15.01 10.35
N THR A 307 -13.17 13.89 10.88
CA THR A 307 -12.17 13.06 10.20
C THR A 307 -12.74 12.42 8.93
N ALA A 308 -13.96 11.87 9.00
CA ALA A 308 -14.63 11.26 7.86
C ALA A 308 -14.91 12.28 6.75
N ASN A 309 -15.36 13.49 7.11
CA ASN A 309 -15.59 14.57 6.15
C ASN A 309 -14.30 14.93 5.42
N LYS A 310 -13.20 15.18 6.15
CA LYS A 310 -11.89 15.52 5.56
C LYS A 310 -11.37 14.43 4.63
N GLN A 311 -11.57 13.16 4.99
CA GLN A 311 -11.13 12.05 4.15
C GLN A 311 -11.92 11.99 2.83
N ILE A 312 -13.24 12.16 2.89
CA ILE A 312 -14.10 12.17 1.69
C ILE A 312 -13.80 13.38 0.81
N ASP A 313 -13.58 14.55 1.41
CA ASP A 313 -13.19 15.77 0.68
C ASP A 313 -11.90 15.55 -0.10
N LEU A 314 -10.90 14.92 0.51
CA LEU A 314 -9.65 14.60 -0.14
C LEU A 314 -9.83 13.63 -1.32
N ILE A 315 -10.66 12.59 -1.17
CA ILE A 315 -10.97 11.66 -2.27
C ILE A 315 -11.69 12.39 -3.41
N TYR A 316 -12.64 13.26 -3.06
CA TYR A 316 -13.40 14.05 -4.01
C TYR A 316 -12.51 15.01 -4.81
N GLU A 317 -11.65 15.79 -4.15
CA GLU A 317 -10.75 16.72 -4.84
C GLU A 317 -9.72 15.99 -5.72
N LEU A 318 -9.12 14.89 -5.23
CA LEU A 318 -8.18 14.10 -6.03
C LEU A 318 -8.84 13.54 -7.29
N SER A 319 -10.07 13.05 -7.18
CA SER A 319 -10.80 12.44 -8.30
C SER A 319 -11.20 13.43 -9.40
N LYS A 320 -11.24 14.73 -9.10
CA LYS A 320 -11.49 15.78 -10.11
C LYS A 320 -10.29 16.04 -10.99
N ILE A 321 -9.08 15.83 -10.47
CA ILE A 321 -7.84 16.22 -11.15
C ILE A 321 -7.03 15.04 -11.68
N LEU A 322 -7.21 13.85 -11.11
CA LEU A 322 -6.46 12.66 -11.45
C LEU A 322 -7.40 11.48 -11.70
N SER A 323 -7.22 10.81 -12.83
CA SER A 323 -8.02 9.62 -13.16
C SER A 323 -7.79 8.49 -12.15
N LEU A 324 -8.84 7.69 -11.91
CA LEU A 324 -8.80 6.55 -10.98
C LEU A 324 -7.65 5.58 -11.30
N GLU A 325 -7.28 5.46 -12.57
CA GLU A 325 -6.17 4.62 -13.05
C GLU A 325 -4.78 4.98 -12.49
N TYR A 326 -4.67 6.02 -11.65
CA TYR A 326 -3.39 6.47 -11.08
C TYR A 326 -3.34 6.50 -9.55
N TRP A 327 -4.45 6.29 -8.84
CA TRP A 327 -4.48 6.43 -7.37
C TRP A 327 -5.45 5.48 -6.63
N LYS A 328 -6.16 4.62 -7.36
CA LYS A 328 -7.30 3.81 -6.88
C LYS A 328 -7.01 2.94 -5.65
N SER A 329 -5.91 2.17 -5.65
CA SER A 329 -5.87 0.92 -4.88
C SER A 329 -5.99 1.08 -3.36
N THR A 330 -5.13 1.88 -2.73
CA THR A 330 -5.11 2.01 -1.26
C THR A 330 -6.07 3.08 -0.74
N THR A 331 -6.28 4.15 -1.50
CA THR A 331 -7.05 5.32 -1.07
C THR A 331 -8.53 5.01 -0.87
N VAL A 332 -9.13 4.26 -1.81
CA VAL A 332 -10.57 4.02 -1.76
C VAL A 332 -10.92 2.99 -0.69
N ILE A 333 -10.10 1.94 -0.52
CA ILE A 333 -10.27 0.94 0.53
C ILE A 333 -10.33 1.60 1.92
N THR A 334 -9.44 2.55 2.19
CA THR A 334 -9.43 3.30 3.46
C THR A 334 -10.62 4.26 3.62
N GLY A 335 -11.27 4.68 2.53
CA GLY A 335 -12.39 5.62 2.53
C GLY A 335 -13.74 5.01 2.92
N LEU A 336 -13.87 3.67 2.91
CA LEU A 336 -15.14 2.99 3.17
C LEU A 336 -15.70 3.27 4.58
N ILE A 337 -14.84 3.26 5.58
CA ILE A 337 -15.23 3.54 6.97
C ILE A 337 -15.78 4.97 7.09
N SER A 338 -15.13 5.94 6.45
CA SER A 338 -15.59 7.33 6.42
C SER A 338 -16.93 7.48 5.71
N ALA A 339 -17.14 6.76 4.61
CA ALA A 339 -18.43 6.73 3.93
C ALA A 339 -19.55 6.24 4.87
N ILE A 340 -19.31 5.17 5.62
CA ILE A 340 -20.27 4.63 6.60
C ILE A 340 -20.55 5.64 7.71
N ILE A 341 -19.51 6.30 8.26
CA ILE A 341 -19.67 7.35 9.29
C ILE A 341 -20.55 8.48 8.75
N CYS A 342 -20.25 9.00 7.56
CA CYS A 342 -21.00 10.10 6.95
C CYS A 342 -22.44 9.71 6.61
N LEU A 343 -22.69 8.51 6.12
CA LEU A 343 -24.05 8.00 5.87
C LEU A 343 -24.87 7.95 7.16
N ASN A 344 -24.29 7.41 8.25
CA ASN A 344 -24.94 7.38 9.56
C ASN A 344 -25.21 8.81 10.07
N PHE A 345 -24.25 9.72 9.94
CA PHE A 345 -24.40 11.11 10.37
C PHE A 345 -25.52 11.84 9.60
N MET A 346 -25.56 11.69 8.26
CA MET A 346 -26.60 12.29 7.41
C MET A 346 -28.00 11.76 7.70
N SER A 347 -28.13 10.51 8.14
CA SER A 347 -29.43 9.93 8.51
C SER A 347 -30.04 10.57 9.78
N ILE A 348 -29.20 11.18 10.62
CA ILE A 348 -29.58 11.74 11.92
C ILE A 348 -29.81 13.26 11.84
N TYR A 349 -29.04 14.00 11.02
CA TYR A 349 -29.13 15.47 10.91
C TYR A 349 -29.91 15.92 9.66
N LEU A 350 -30.82 16.90 9.77
CA LEU A 350 -31.74 17.30 8.68
C LEU A 350 -31.20 18.38 7.70
N LYS A 351 -31.42 18.08 6.41
CA LYS A 351 -31.68 18.85 5.17
C LYS A 351 -30.70 19.90 4.61
N ASP A 352 -30.20 20.92 5.33
CA ASP A 352 -29.48 22.02 4.65
C ASP A 352 -27.94 21.94 4.70
N LYS A 353 -27.35 21.48 5.81
CA LYS A 353 -25.89 21.21 5.89
C LYS A 353 -25.44 19.95 5.15
N ASN A 354 -26.39 19.13 4.68
CA ASN A 354 -26.12 17.82 4.09
C ASN A 354 -25.99 17.83 2.56
N LYS A 355 -26.29 18.95 1.88
CA LYS A 355 -26.32 18.96 0.41
C LYS A 355 -24.95 18.68 -0.20
N ASP A 356 -23.91 19.34 0.30
CA ASP A 356 -22.52 19.14 -0.14
C ASP A 356 -22.01 17.73 0.19
N MET A 357 -22.23 17.25 1.42
CA MET A 357 -21.89 15.87 1.80
C MET A 357 -22.60 14.83 0.93
N LYS A 358 -23.88 15.05 0.60
CA LYS A 358 -24.64 14.15 -0.28
C LYS A 358 -24.02 14.08 -1.67
N ILE A 359 -23.63 15.21 -2.24
CA ILE A 359 -22.93 15.25 -3.55
C ILE A 359 -21.64 14.43 -3.48
N LYS A 360 -20.83 14.64 -2.44
CA LYS A 360 -19.56 13.93 -2.26
C LYS A 360 -19.73 12.43 -2.05
N ILE A 361 -20.79 12.01 -1.34
CA ILE A 361 -21.13 10.60 -1.14
C ILE A 361 -21.63 9.94 -2.42
N GLU A 362 -22.49 10.61 -3.21
CA GLU A 362 -22.89 10.08 -4.52
C GLU A 362 -21.69 9.95 -5.45
N HIS A 363 -20.81 10.95 -5.48
CA HIS A 363 -19.54 10.87 -6.23
C HIS A 363 -18.68 9.69 -5.76
N LEU A 364 -18.57 9.48 -4.44
CA LEU A 364 -17.84 8.35 -3.90
C LEU A 364 -18.45 7.00 -4.32
N LYS A 365 -19.79 6.89 -4.39
CA LYS A 365 -20.46 5.69 -4.93
C LYS A 365 -20.09 5.47 -6.40
N GLU A 366 -20.05 6.52 -7.22
CA GLU A 366 -19.62 6.41 -8.62
C GLU A 366 -18.16 5.92 -8.71
N VAL A 367 -17.28 6.41 -7.83
CA VAL A 367 -15.91 5.92 -7.73
C VAL A 367 -15.90 4.41 -7.43
N TYR A 368 -16.62 3.95 -6.41
CA TYR A 368 -16.72 2.52 -6.08
C TYR A 368 -17.30 1.69 -7.23
N HIS A 369 -18.31 2.20 -7.95
CA HIS A 369 -18.90 1.51 -9.09
C HIS A 369 -17.92 1.39 -10.26
N LYS A 370 -17.17 2.46 -10.58
CA LYS A 370 -16.08 2.40 -11.56
C LYS A 370 -15.02 1.38 -11.15
N MET A 371 -14.74 1.25 -9.85
CA MET A 371 -13.79 0.28 -9.35
C MET A 371 -14.26 -1.17 -9.47
N SER A 372 -15.53 -1.48 -9.21
CA SER A 372 -16.06 -2.85 -9.30
C SER A 372 -15.99 -3.40 -10.72
N ASN A 373 -16.08 -2.53 -11.71
CA ASN A 373 -16.03 -2.89 -13.13
C ASN A 373 -14.58 -2.89 -13.69
N TYR A 374 -13.60 -2.44 -12.91
CA TYR A 374 -12.22 -2.22 -13.37
C TYR A 374 -11.26 -3.24 -12.74
N THR A 375 -10.76 -4.18 -13.55
CA THR A 375 -9.73 -5.15 -13.15
C THR A 375 -8.37 -4.75 -13.71
N GLU A 376 -7.59 -3.99 -12.92
CA GLU A 376 -6.32 -3.38 -13.35
C GLU A 376 -5.28 -4.40 -13.79
N ILE A 377 -5.09 -5.49 -13.04
CA ILE A 377 -4.08 -6.50 -13.39
C ILE A 377 -4.41 -7.17 -14.74
N PRO A 378 -5.62 -7.71 -14.97
CA PRO A 378 -6.01 -8.20 -16.30
C PRO A 378 -5.87 -7.15 -17.39
N VAL A 379 -6.30 -5.91 -17.19
CA VAL A 379 -6.25 -4.86 -18.24
C VAL A 379 -4.82 -4.39 -18.54
N ILE A 380 -3.91 -4.46 -17.56
CA ILE A 380 -2.52 -4.04 -17.70
C ILE A 380 -1.62 -5.20 -18.17
N LEU A 381 -1.96 -6.46 -17.85
CA LEU A 381 -1.17 -7.66 -18.19
C LEU A 381 -1.72 -8.47 -19.39
N LEU A 382 -3.01 -8.36 -19.71
CA LEU A 382 -3.68 -9.01 -20.86
C LEU A 382 -4.03 -7.95 -21.91
#